data_AF-A0A354WYV7-F1
#
_entry.id   AF-A0A354WYV7-F1
#
_cell.length_a   1.000
_cell.length_b   1.000
_cell.length_c   1.000
_cell.angle_alpha   90.00
_cell.angle_beta   90.00
_cell.angle_gamma   90.00
#
_symmetry.space_group_name_H-M   'P 1'
#
loop_
_entity.id
_entity.type
_entity.pdbx_description
1 polymer ?
#
loop_
_entity_poly.entity_id
_entity_poly.type
_entity_poly.pdbx_seq_one_letter_code
_entity_poly.pdbx_strand_id
1 'polypeptide(L)' 'MKKKALFIDRDGTIVIEPPVDYQLDSFEKLEFYPKVIRNLYFIRQKL' A
#
# COMPACT_ATOMS: atom_id res chain seq x y z
N MET A 1 22.72 14.69 -7.05
CA MET A 1 22.22 13.73 -6.05
C MET A 1 21.29 12.73 -6.72
N LYS A 2 21.44 11.43 -6.49
CA LYS A 2 20.48 10.43 -7.00
C LYS A 2 19.17 10.55 -6.24
N LYS A 3 18.04 10.60 -6.95
CA LYS A 3 16.72 10.53 -6.33
C LYS A 3 16.55 9.13 -5.73
N LYS A 4 16.16 9.04 -4.46
CA LYS A 4 15.80 7.76 -3.85
C LYS A 4 14.37 7.41 -4.27
N ALA A 5 14.15 6.14 -4.58
CA ALA A 5 12.85 5.60 -4.92
C ALA A 5 12.57 4.38 -4.02
N LEU A 6 11.31 4.22 -3.63
CA LEU A 6 10.82 3.05 -2.92
C LEU A 6 9.90 2.30 -3.87
N PHE A 7 10.24 1.05 -4.15
CA PHE A 7 9.40 0.12 -4.91
C PHE A 7 8.68 -0.77 -3.90
N ILE A 8 7.35 -0.73 -3.90
CA ILE A 8 6.50 -1.49 -2.99
C ILE A 8 5.37 -2.15 -3.77
N ASP A 9 4.93 -3.28 -3.25
CA ASP A 9 3.78 -4.01 -3.75
C ASP A 9 2.46 -3.33 -3.33
N ARG A 10 1.35 -3.69 -3.98
CA ARG A 10 0.01 -3.18 -3.68
C ARG A 10 -0.73 -4.11 -2.73
N ASP A 11 -1.00 -5.35 -3.14
CA ASP A 11 -1.82 -6.30 -2.38
C ASP A 11 -0.98 -6.96 -1.29
N GLY A 12 -1.57 -7.18 -0.11
CA GLY A 12 -0.82 -7.68 1.05
C GLY A 12 0.22 -6.69 1.61
N THR A 13 0.34 -5.49 1.03
CA THR A 13 1.29 -4.45 1.47
C THR A 13 0.60 -3.11 1.73
N ILE A 14 -0.09 -2.55 0.72
CA ILE A 14 -0.83 -1.29 0.85
C ILE A 14 -2.29 -1.55 1.21
N VAL A 15 -2.89 -2.49 0.48
CA VAL A 15 -4.28 -2.92 0.66
C VAL A 15 -4.31 -4.36 1.12
N ILE A 16 -5.33 -4.71 1.89
CA ILE A 16 -5.57 -6.08 2.31
C ILE A 16 -5.94 -6.89 1.07
N GLU A 17 -5.28 -8.03 0.91
CA GLU A 17 -5.55 -8.94 -0.18
C GLU A 17 -6.88 -9.67 0.07
N PRO A 18 -7.85 -9.67 -0.87
CA PRO A 18 -9.12 -10.35 -0.69
C PRO A 18 -8.92 -11.87 -0.48
N PRO A 19 -9.38 -12.45 0.64
CA PRO A 19 -9.01 -13.83 1.01
C PRO A 19 -9.71 -14.92 0.19
N VAL A 20 -10.71 -14.55 -0.63
CA VAL A 20 -11.57 -15.51 -1.32
C VAL A 20 -11.12 -15.74 -2.76
N ASP A 21 -10.99 -14.66 -3.53
CA ASP A 21 -10.66 -14.70 -4.96
C ASP A 21 -9.31 -14.04 -5.29
N TYR A 22 -8.68 -13.38 -4.31
CA TYR A 22 -7.47 -12.56 -4.51
C TYR A 22 -7.68 -11.45 -5.56
N GLN A 23 -8.93 -11.06 -5.81
CA GLN A 23 -9.30 -10.06 -6.82
C GLN A 23 -9.84 -8.79 -6.17
N LEU A 24 -9.05 -7.73 -6.26
CA LEU A 24 -9.46 -6.36 -5.92
C LEU A 24 -10.10 -5.68 -7.13
N ASP A 25 -11.32 -6.10 -7.48
CA ASP A 25 -12.06 -5.70 -8.68
C ASP A 25 -13.22 -4.70 -8.41
N SER A 26 -13.50 -4.41 -7.14
CA SER A 26 -14.55 -3.48 -6.72
C SER A 26 -14.12 -2.60 -5.54
N PHE A 27 -14.78 -1.45 -5.35
CA PHE A 27 -14.46 -0.52 -4.26
C PHE A 27 -14.84 -1.08 -2.88
N GLU A 28 -15.84 -1.94 -2.80
CA GLU A 28 -16.29 -2.57 -1.56
C GLU A 28 -15.23 -3.51 -0.98
N LYS A 29 -14.35 -4.04 -1.84
CA LYS A 29 -13.22 -4.89 -1.44
C LYS A 29 -11.98 -4.07 -1.03
N LEU A 30 -11.99 -2.74 -1.20
CA LEU A 30 -10.83 -1.88 -0.91
C LEU A 30 -10.70 -1.62 0.59
N GLU A 31 -9.78 -2.32 1.23
CA GLU A 31 -9.40 -2.09 2.61
C GLU A 31 -7.90 -1.81 2.73
N PHE A 32 -7.52 -0.76 3.44
CA PHE A 32 -6.12 -0.39 3.67
C PHE A 32 -5.58 -1.02 4.96
N TYR A 33 -4.30 -1.40 4.97
CA TYR A 33 -3.65 -1.75 6.23
C TYR A 33 -3.67 -0.57 7.21
N PRO A 34 -3.87 -0.82 8.52
CA PRO A 34 -3.87 0.23 9.53
C PRO A 34 -2.61 1.11 9.42
N LYS A 35 -2.82 2.42 9.33
CA LYS A 35 -1.77 3.46 9.29
C LYS A 35 -0.90 3.46 8.03
N VAL A 36 -1.19 2.69 6.98
CA VAL A 36 -0.34 2.61 5.79
C VAL A 36 -0.08 3.99 5.16
N ILE A 37 -1.11 4.82 4.99
CA ILE A 37 -0.97 6.16 4.40
C ILE A 37 -0.07 7.06 5.26
N ARG A 38 -0.25 7.03 6.59
CA ARG A 38 0.58 7.81 7.52
C ARG A 38 2.05 7.39 7.47
N ASN A 39 2.31 6.08 7.37
CA ASN A 39 3.66 5.54 7.33
C ASN A 39 4.34 5.81 5.98
N LEU A 40 3.61 5.71 4.86
CA LEU A 40 4.13 6.11 3.54
C LEU A 40 4.51 7.60 3.50
N TYR A 41 3.67 8.46 4.09
CA TYR A 41 4.02 9.88 4.26
C TYR A 41 5.30 10.05 5.08
N PHE A 42 5.41 9.36 6.23
CA PHE A 42 6.60 9.40 7.07
C PHE A 42 7.86 8.97 6.32
N ILE A 43 7.80 7.87 5.56
CA ILE A 43 8.93 7.38 4.75
C ILE A 43 9.32 8.42 3.71
N ARG A 44 8.35 9.02 3.00
CA ARG A 44 8.63 10.04 1.97
C ARG A 44 9.37 11.26 2.51
N GLN A 45 9.09 11.66 3.76
CA GLN A 45 9.76 12.78 4.43
C GLN A 45 11.20 12.45 4.86
N LYS A 46 11.58 11.16 4.90
CA LYS A 46 12.90 10.68 5.32
C LYS A 46 13.78 10.17 4.16
N LEU A 47 13.22 10.05 2.96
CA LEU A 47 13.92 9.68 1.72
C LEU A 47 14.70 10.86 1.14
#